data_AF-A0A2Y9TV23-F1
#
_entry.id   AF-A0A2Y9TV23-F1
#
_cell.length_a   1.000
_cell.length_b   1.000
_cell.length_c   1.000
_cell.angle_alpha   90.00
_cell.angle_beta   90.00
_cell.angle_gamma   90.00
#
_symmetry.space_group_name_H-M   'P 1'
#
loop_
_entity.id
_entity.type
_entity.pdbx_description
1 polymer ?
#
loop_
_entity_poly.entity_id
_entity_poly.type
_entity_poly.pdbx_seq_one_letter_code
_entity_poly.pdbx_strand_id
1 'polypeptide(L)'
;MNMHSNKEIVHKSEDTHVCNDLCHLTRMSLKHAHNLKKAEAQSYWHRGMLFLAMGTIVTLFFGIVFFSTSTLITYFIEMVISIMGITLFHAWYRVTVNHNYWHKSWYSHVSQLESQLTECSKKPVRMISELKSNQNSNTILLLNKILNIMFFIFWCVLPVISVIKFFYYLVYINGVSLSLMNTLFLCIPFLTMVFLSIAINIFLCMFSSKDDAEIDNKALDIAQQYKTTNN
;
A
#
# COMPACT_ATOMS: atom_id res chain seq x y z
N MET A 1 -22.23 -18.10 -73.25
CA MET A 1 -20.87 -18.27 -72.71
C MET A 1 -20.74 -17.29 -71.55
N ASN A 2 -21.19 -17.68 -70.35
CA ASN A 2 -21.22 -16.81 -69.18
C ASN A 2 -20.17 -17.27 -68.17
N MET A 3 -19.14 -16.44 -67.97
CA MET A 3 -18.18 -16.55 -66.88
C MET A 3 -18.85 -16.08 -65.58
N HIS A 4 -19.07 -16.98 -64.63
CA HIS A 4 -19.32 -16.59 -63.24
C HIS A 4 -17.98 -16.47 -62.51
N SER A 5 -17.66 -15.22 -62.16
CA SER A 5 -16.52 -14.82 -61.33
C SER A 5 -16.67 -15.42 -59.93
N ASN A 6 -15.76 -16.31 -59.57
CA ASN A 6 -15.66 -16.93 -58.25
C ASN A 6 -14.54 -16.21 -57.49
N LYS A 7 -14.86 -15.10 -56.83
CA LYS A 7 -13.86 -14.23 -56.18
C LYS A 7 -14.37 -13.71 -54.84
N GLU A 8 -14.84 -14.60 -53.95
CA GLU A 8 -15.36 -14.15 -52.66
C GLU A 8 -15.27 -15.21 -51.54
N ILE A 9 -14.13 -15.90 -51.39
CA ILE A 9 -13.93 -16.84 -50.25
C ILE A 9 -12.58 -16.68 -49.53
N VAL A 10 -11.60 -15.97 -50.09
CA VAL A 10 -10.22 -15.99 -49.55
C VAL A 10 -10.02 -15.09 -48.32
N HIS A 11 -10.85 -14.07 -48.08
CA HIS A 11 -10.65 -13.16 -46.92
C HIS A 11 -11.23 -13.65 -45.59
N LYS A 12 -11.99 -14.75 -45.56
CA LYS A 12 -12.68 -15.17 -44.32
C LYS A 12 -11.85 -16.07 -43.41
N SER A 13 -10.73 -16.65 -43.88
CA SER A 13 -9.91 -17.57 -43.07
C SER A 13 -8.85 -16.86 -42.24
N GLU A 14 -8.40 -15.68 -42.66
CA GLU A 14 -7.33 -14.92 -41.99
C GLU A 14 -7.83 -14.30 -40.67
N ASP A 15 -9.02 -13.67 -40.69
CA ASP A 15 -9.66 -13.10 -39.49
C ASP A 15 -10.03 -14.15 -38.44
N THR A 16 -10.37 -15.38 -38.86
CA THR A 16 -10.69 -16.48 -37.93
C THR A 16 -9.47 -17.01 -37.19
N HIS A 17 -8.27 -16.93 -37.78
CA HIS A 17 -7.04 -17.38 -37.13
C HIS A 17 -6.53 -16.34 -36.13
N VAL A 18 -6.55 -15.06 -36.52
CA VAL A 18 -6.16 -13.92 -35.66
C VAL A 18 -7.05 -13.83 -34.41
N CYS A 19 -8.35 -14.07 -34.54
CA CYS A 19 -9.27 -14.08 -33.40
C CYS A 19 -8.97 -15.23 -32.42
N ASN A 20 -8.53 -16.38 -32.92
CA ASN A 20 -8.20 -17.54 -32.09
C ASN A 20 -6.90 -17.34 -31.30
N ASP A 21 -5.87 -16.77 -31.93
CA ASP A 21 -4.59 -16.48 -31.29
C ASP A 21 -4.71 -15.35 -30.25
N LEU A 22 -5.47 -14.29 -30.56
CA LEU A 22 -5.75 -13.21 -29.61
C LEU A 22 -6.55 -13.71 -28.40
N CYS A 23 -7.58 -14.52 -28.63
CA CYS A 23 -8.40 -15.11 -27.56
C CYS A 23 -7.56 -16.01 -26.64
N HIS A 24 -6.65 -16.79 -27.22
CA HIS A 24 -5.72 -17.64 -26.49
C HIS A 24 -4.74 -16.82 -25.64
N LEU A 25 -4.20 -15.73 -26.19
CA LEU A 25 -3.32 -14.80 -25.47
C LEU A 25 -4.04 -14.12 -24.30
N THR A 26 -5.27 -13.65 -24.50
CA THR A 26 -6.12 -13.04 -23.47
C THR A 26 -6.45 -14.03 -22.35
N ARG A 27 -6.66 -15.31 -22.67
CA ARG A 27 -6.89 -16.35 -21.66
C ARG A 27 -5.64 -16.62 -20.82
N MET A 28 -4.45 -16.62 -21.43
CA MET A 28 -3.19 -16.76 -20.70
C MET A 28 -2.91 -15.56 -19.80
N SER A 29 -3.11 -14.35 -20.29
CA SER A 29 -2.92 -13.13 -19.49
C SER A 29 -3.89 -13.07 -18.32
N LEU A 30 -5.14 -13.47 -18.51
CA LEU A 30 -6.12 -13.59 -17.42
C LEU A 30 -5.66 -14.59 -16.34
N LYS A 31 -5.19 -15.79 -16.75
CA LYS A 31 -4.66 -16.79 -15.81
C LYS A 31 -3.42 -16.29 -15.08
N HIS A 32 -2.55 -15.58 -15.78
CA HIS A 32 -1.37 -14.95 -15.19
C HIS A 32 -1.75 -13.87 -14.16
N ALA A 33 -2.68 -12.98 -14.51
CA ALA A 33 -3.18 -11.94 -13.61
C ALA A 33 -3.78 -12.51 -12.32
N HIS A 34 -4.47 -13.65 -12.40
CA HIS A 34 -5.00 -14.35 -11.23
C HIS A 34 -3.88 -14.92 -10.34
N ASN A 35 -2.88 -15.57 -10.93
CA ASN A 35 -1.73 -16.07 -10.18
C ASN A 35 -0.97 -14.94 -9.49
N LEU A 36 -0.79 -13.80 -10.17
CA LEU A 36 -0.20 -12.60 -9.62
C LEU A 36 -1.00 -12.07 -8.42
N LYS A 37 -2.34 -12.06 -8.49
CA LYS A 37 -3.19 -11.66 -7.38
C LYS A 37 -3.03 -12.54 -6.14
N LYS A 38 -2.92 -13.85 -6.33
CA LYS A 38 -2.66 -14.79 -5.23
C LYS A 38 -1.29 -14.56 -4.60
N ALA A 39 -0.26 -14.39 -5.42
CA ALA A 39 1.10 -14.10 -4.95
C ALA A 39 1.16 -12.78 -4.16
N GLU A 40 0.51 -11.73 -4.67
CA GLU A 40 0.49 -10.41 -4.01
C GLU A 40 -0.30 -10.44 -2.69
N ALA A 41 -1.42 -11.16 -2.63
CA ALA A 41 -2.17 -11.35 -1.40
C ALA A 41 -1.33 -12.06 -0.31
N GLN A 42 -0.55 -13.07 -0.69
CA GLN A 42 0.36 -13.76 0.23
C GLN A 42 1.50 -12.84 0.70
N SER A 43 2.10 -12.09 -0.23
CA SER A 43 3.14 -11.10 0.07
C SER A 43 2.62 -10.00 1.01
N TYR A 44 1.38 -9.54 0.82
CA TYR A 44 0.74 -8.57 1.70
C TYR A 44 0.55 -9.11 3.12
N TRP A 45 0.09 -10.36 3.25
CA TRP A 45 -0.03 -11.03 4.54
C TRP A 45 1.32 -11.13 5.26
N HIS A 46 2.38 -11.48 4.54
CA HIS A 46 3.73 -11.56 5.11
C HIS A 46 4.21 -10.18 5.60
N ARG A 47 3.99 -9.12 4.81
CA ARG A 47 4.29 -7.74 5.21
C ARG A 47 3.50 -7.31 6.45
N GLY A 48 2.20 -7.62 6.51
CA GLY A 48 1.36 -7.32 7.68
C GLY A 48 1.85 -8.00 8.96
N MET A 49 2.22 -9.28 8.89
CA MET A 49 2.78 -10.01 10.03
C MET A 49 4.11 -9.41 10.51
N LEU A 50 4.96 -8.95 9.59
CA LEU A 50 6.21 -8.28 9.93
C LEU A 50 5.97 -6.97 10.71
N PHE A 51 5.05 -6.12 10.25
CA PHE A 51 4.69 -4.91 10.98
C PHE A 51 4.09 -5.19 12.36
N LEU A 52 3.24 -6.22 12.48
CA LEU A 52 2.71 -6.67 13.77
C LEU A 52 3.80 -7.17 14.72
N ALA A 53 4.75 -7.96 14.22
CA ALA A 53 5.86 -8.48 15.01
C ALA A 53 6.75 -7.34 15.52
N MET A 54 7.16 -6.43 14.62
CA MET A 54 7.93 -5.25 14.99
C MET A 54 7.15 -4.35 15.97
N GLY A 55 5.85 -4.16 15.74
CA GLY A 55 4.99 -3.37 16.61
C GLY A 55 4.90 -3.95 18.01
N THR A 56 4.82 -5.28 18.12
CA THR A 56 4.80 -6.00 19.40
C THR A 56 6.11 -5.81 20.16
N ILE A 57 7.26 -5.93 19.48
CA ILE A 57 8.58 -5.73 20.07
C ILE A 57 8.73 -4.30 20.59
N VAL A 58 8.38 -3.31 19.77
CA VAL A 58 8.46 -1.88 20.16
C VAL A 58 7.50 -1.58 21.31
N THR A 59 6.29 -2.15 21.32
CA THR A 59 5.31 -2.00 22.41
C THR A 59 5.81 -2.62 23.71
N LEU A 60 6.39 -3.82 23.65
CA LEU A 60 6.97 -4.50 24.81
C LEU A 60 8.11 -3.69 25.41
N PHE A 61 9.03 -3.21 24.56
CA PHE A 61 10.15 -2.40 24.99
C PHE A 61 9.68 -1.07 25.59
N PHE A 62 8.69 -0.42 24.98
CA PHE A 62 8.05 0.76 25.56
C PHE A 62 7.45 0.46 26.94
N GLY A 63 6.72 -0.65 27.09
CA GLY A 63 6.14 -1.05 28.38
C GLY A 63 7.18 -1.26 29.47
N ILE A 64 8.29 -1.95 29.17
CA ILE A 64 9.39 -2.16 30.12
C ILE A 64 9.96 -0.83 30.59
N VAL A 65 10.22 0.11 29.68
CA VAL A 65 10.74 1.44 30.04
C VAL A 65 9.70 2.26 30.80
N PHE A 66 8.43 2.18 30.41
CA PHE A 66 7.34 2.93 31.02
C PHE A 66 7.09 2.57 32.50
N PHE A 67 7.28 1.30 32.86
CA PHE A 67 7.16 0.81 34.24
C PHE A 67 8.48 0.77 35.01
N SER A 68 9.60 1.15 34.37
CA SER A 68 10.89 1.24 35.03
C SER A 68 10.98 2.44 35.97
N THR A 69 12.03 2.49 36.79
CA THR A 69 12.27 3.60 37.72
C THR A 69 12.27 4.95 36.99
N SER A 70 11.52 5.90 37.54
CA SER A 70 11.38 7.24 36.99
C SER A 70 12.69 8.02 37.10
N THR A 71 13.38 8.16 35.98
CA THR A 71 14.63 8.91 35.82
C THR A 71 14.52 9.76 34.56
N LEU A 72 15.35 10.80 34.48
CA LEU A 72 15.40 11.66 33.29
C LEU A 72 15.73 10.84 32.02
N ILE A 73 16.63 9.86 32.16
CA ILE A 73 17.04 8.97 31.07
C ILE A 73 15.88 8.09 30.61
N THR A 74 15.09 7.52 31.54
CA THR A 74 13.97 6.65 31.17
C THR A 74 12.91 7.40 30.39
N TYR A 75 12.56 8.64 30.76
CA TYR A 75 11.64 9.47 29.97
C TYR A 75 12.17 9.83 28.57
N PHE A 76 13.48 10.08 28.44
CA PHE A 76 14.10 10.32 27.13
C PHE A 76 14.00 9.06 26.24
N ILE A 77 14.26 7.88 26.81
CA ILE A 77 14.12 6.62 26.10
C ILE A 77 12.65 6.37 25.71
N GLU A 78 11.68 6.61 26.60
CA GLU A 78 10.23 6.52 26.27
C GLU A 78 9.88 7.39 25.04
N MET A 79 10.40 8.61 24.99
CA MET A 79 10.20 9.54 23.87
C MET A 79 10.79 8.99 22.56
N VAL A 80 12.01 8.46 22.57
CA VAL A 80 12.64 7.87 21.38
C VAL A 80 11.85 6.66 20.88
N ILE A 81 11.45 5.76 21.77
CA ILE A 81 10.66 4.57 21.41
C ILE A 81 9.30 4.97 20.83
N SER A 82 8.67 6.01 21.40
CA SER A 82 7.41 6.56 20.88
C SER A 82 7.55 7.03 19.43
N ILE A 83 8.65 7.72 19.09
CA ILE A 83 8.93 8.13 17.71
C ILE A 83 9.10 6.89 16.82
N MET A 84 9.83 5.87 17.27
CA MET A 84 9.98 4.61 16.52
C MET A 84 8.64 3.91 16.27
N GLY A 85 7.71 3.97 17.23
CA GLY A 85 6.35 3.46 17.03
C GLY A 85 5.58 4.28 16.00
N ILE A 86 5.62 5.61 16.06
CA ILE A 86 4.97 6.47 15.06
C ILE A 86 5.46 6.15 13.65
N THR A 87 6.78 6.04 13.44
CA THR A 87 7.34 5.74 12.13
C THR A 87 6.89 4.38 11.61
N LEU A 88 6.93 3.36 12.46
CA LEU A 88 6.53 2.00 12.11
C LEU A 88 5.06 1.93 11.69
N PHE A 89 4.15 2.50 12.49
CA PHE A 89 2.73 2.45 12.19
C PHE A 89 2.31 3.41 11.07
N HIS A 90 3.03 4.51 10.87
CA HIS A 90 2.87 5.35 9.69
C HIS A 90 3.25 4.58 8.41
N ALA A 91 4.40 3.89 8.41
CA ALA A 91 4.83 3.06 7.29
C ALA A 91 3.79 1.96 6.99
N TRP A 92 3.29 1.29 8.04
CA TRP A 92 2.27 0.26 7.88
C TRP A 92 0.94 0.79 7.32
N TYR A 93 0.48 1.95 7.80
CA TYR A 93 -0.70 2.63 7.24
C TYR A 93 -0.54 2.89 5.74
N ARG A 94 0.63 3.39 5.31
CA ARG A 94 0.91 3.68 3.89
C ARG A 94 0.93 2.42 3.04
N VAL A 95 1.55 1.34 3.51
CA VAL A 95 1.53 0.03 2.82
C VAL A 95 0.09 -0.47 2.63
N THR A 96 -0.77 -0.27 3.64
CA THR A 96 -2.19 -0.65 3.57
C THR A 96 -2.97 0.19 2.55
N VAL A 97 -2.69 1.51 2.50
CA VAL A 97 -3.28 2.39 1.48
C VAL A 97 -2.81 2.01 0.08
N ASN A 98 -1.52 1.72 -0.11
CA ASN A 98 -0.97 1.32 -1.40
C ASN A 98 -1.59 0.00 -1.90
N HIS A 99 -1.75 -0.98 -1.01
CA HIS A 99 -2.40 -2.24 -1.34
C HIS A 99 -3.84 -2.04 -1.86
N ASN A 100 -4.57 -1.08 -1.30
CA ASN A 100 -5.92 -0.74 -1.78
C ASN A 100 -5.89 -0.15 -3.21
N TYR A 101 -4.96 0.77 -3.48
CA TYR A 101 -4.81 1.34 -4.83
C TYR A 101 -4.42 0.28 -5.85
N TRP A 102 -3.43 -0.55 -5.52
CA TRP A 102 -3.03 -1.67 -6.35
C TRP A 102 -4.19 -2.64 -6.61
N HIS A 103 -4.98 -2.97 -5.59
CA HIS A 103 -6.12 -3.88 -5.75
C HIS A 103 -7.19 -3.32 -6.69
N LYS A 104 -7.49 -2.01 -6.60
CA LYS A 104 -8.43 -1.33 -7.51
C LYS A 104 -7.91 -1.29 -8.94
N SER A 105 -6.62 -0.96 -9.13
CA SER A 105 -5.98 -0.95 -10.45
C SER A 105 -6.02 -2.35 -11.09
N TRP A 106 -5.65 -3.37 -10.34
CA TRP A 106 -5.74 -4.77 -10.78
C TRP A 106 -7.16 -5.16 -11.20
N TYR A 107 -8.18 -4.76 -10.42
CA TYR A 107 -9.58 -5.05 -10.75
C TYR A 107 -10.00 -4.40 -12.07
N SER A 108 -9.55 -3.17 -12.32
CA SER A 108 -9.79 -2.46 -13.59
C SER A 108 -9.17 -3.21 -14.77
N HIS A 109 -7.89 -3.60 -14.68
CA HIS A 109 -7.20 -4.31 -15.75
C HIS A 109 -7.81 -5.69 -16.04
N VAL A 110 -8.15 -6.46 -15.00
CA VAL A 110 -8.82 -7.76 -15.19
C VAL A 110 -10.21 -7.58 -15.80
N SER A 111 -10.95 -6.54 -15.42
CA SER A 111 -12.27 -6.25 -16.01
C SER A 111 -12.19 -5.94 -17.50
N GLN A 112 -11.13 -5.28 -17.96
CA GLN A 112 -10.90 -5.02 -19.38
C GLN A 112 -10.55 -6.32 -20.11
N LEU A 113 -9.67 -7.16 -19.55
CA LEU A 113 -9.34 -8.48 -20.11
C LEU A 113 -10.55 -9.40 -20.22
N GLU A 114 -11.45 -9.38 -19.24
CA GLU A 114 -12.70 -10.16 -19.29
C GLU A 114 -13.69 -9.66 -20.36
N SER A 115 -13.78 -8.34 -20.57
CA SER A 115 -14.61 -7.79 -21.65
C SER A 115 -14.08 -8.23 -23.01
N GLN A 116 -12.76 -8.11 -23.23
CA GLN A 116 -12.10 -8.55 -24.46
C GLN A 116 -12.29 -10.06 -24.71
N LEU A 117 -12.15 -10.87 -23.66
CA LEU A 117 -12.36 -12.31 -23.77
C LEU A 117 -13.83 -12.67 -24.08
N THR A 118 -14.78 -11.91 -23.54
CA THR A 118 -16.22 -12.11 -23.80
C THR A 118 -16.60 -11.70 -25.23
N GLU A 119 -15.89 -10.73 -25.83
CA GLU A 119 -16.07 -10.38 -27.24
C GLU A 119 -15.51 -11.46 -28.17
N CYS A 120 -14.37 -12.08 -27.82
CA CYS A 120 -13.78 -13.17 -28.61
C CYS A 120 -14.51 -14.51 -28.44
N SER A 121 -14.95 -14.83 -27.23
CA SER A 121 -15.66 -16.06 -26.90
C SER A 121 -17.16 -15.76 -26.83
N LYS A 122 -17.97 -16.27 -27.76
CA LYS A 122 -19.46 -16.22 -27.73
C LYS A 122 -20.10 -16.82 -26.45
N LYS A 123 -19.30 -17.25 -25.47
CA LYS A 123 -19.70 -17.66 -24.14
C LYS A 123 -19.23 -16.60 -23.13
N PRO A 124 -20.12 -16.11 -22.25
CA PRO A 124 -19.74 -15.16 -21.21
C PRO A 124 -18.72 -15.81 -20.27
N VAL A 125 -17.48 -15.32 -20.28
CA VAL A 125 -16.46 -15.70 -19.30
C VAL A 125 -16.52 -14.67 -18.18
N ARG A 126 -17.33 -14.94 -17.15
CA ARG A 126 -17.42 -14.08 -15.96
C ARG A 126 -16.60 -14.68 -14.81
N MET A 127 -15.29 -14.47 -14.80
CA MET A 127 -14.46 -14.85 -13.65
C MET A 127 -14.52 -13.81 -12.52
N ILE A 128 -14.71 -12.52 -12.85
CA ILE A 128 -14.92 -11.46 -11.85
C ILE A 128 -16.20 -11.67 -11.06
N SER A 129 -17.23 -12.33 -11.62
CA SER A 129 -18.48 -12.61 -10.90
C SER A 129 -18.25 -13.49 -9.67
N GLU A 130 -17.34 -14.46 -9.74
CA GLU A 130 -16.95 -15.28 -8.59
C GLU A 130 -16.12 -14.49 -7.57
N LEU A 131 -15.24 -13.57 -8.02
CA LEU A 131 -14.49 -12.68 -7.13
C LEU A 131 -15.38 -11.59 -6.49
N LYS A 132 -16.40 -11.10 -7.20
CA LYS A 132 -17.33 -10.04 -6.76
C LYS A 132 -18.31 -10.56 -5.70
N SER A 133 -18.55 -11.87 -5.65
CA SER A 133 -19.24 -12.53 -4.54
C SER A 133 -18.48 -12.43 -3.21
N ASN A 134 -17.20 -12.04 -3.22
CA ASN A 134 -16.42 -11.85 -2.00
C ASN A 134 -16.55 -10.42 -1.47
N GLN A 135 -17.80 -10.00 -1.22
CA GLN A 135 -18.17 -8.73 -0.57
C GLN A 135 -17.46 -8.55 0.79
N ASN A 136 -16.92 -9.63 1.36
CA ASN A 136 -16.12 -9.68 2.58
C ASN A 136 -14.71 -9.04 2.44
N SER A 137 -14.18 -8.92 1.22
CA SER A 137 -12.85 -8.35 0.97
C SER A 137 -12.77 -6.86 1.34
N ASN A 138 -13.85 -6.11 1.09
CA ASN A 138 -13.97 -4.71 1.52
C ASN A 138 -14.00 -4.59 3.05
N THR A 139 -14.66 -5.53 3.74
CA THR A 139 -14.75 -5.53 5.21
C THR A 139 -13.38 -5.79 5.85
N ILE A 140 -12.61 -6.77 5.34
CA ILE A 140 -11.27 -7.09 5.85
C ILE A 140 -10.31 -5.92 5.60
N LEU A 141 -10.36 -5.31 4.42
CA LEU A 141 -9.52 -4.15 4.09
C LEU A 141 -9.87 -2.93 4.94
N LEU A 142 -11.16 -2.68 5.16
CA LEU A 142 -11.64 -1.60 6.02
C LEU A 142 -11.19 -1.82 7.47
N LEU A 143 -11.31 -3.06 7.98
CA LEU A 143 -10.86 -3.43 9.31
C LEU A 143 -9.37 -3.17 9.48
N ASN A 144 -8.54 -3.58 8.51
CA ASN A 144 -7.09 -3.34 8.60
C ASN A 144 -6.74 -1.85 8.50
N LYS A 145 -7.49 -1.08 7.70
CA LYS A 145 -7.33 0.37 7.64
C LYS A 145 -7.68 1.04 8.98
N ILE A 146 -8.80 0.65 9.60
CA ILE A 146 -9.22 1.16 10.91
C ILE A 146 -8.19 0.79 11.99
N LEU A 147 -7.75 -0.47 12.02
CA LEU A 147 -6.76 -0.96 12.97
C LEU A 147 -5.44 -0.19 12.87
N ASN A 148 -4.95 0.06 11.65
CA ASN A 148 -3.75 0.88 11.44
C ASN A 148 -3.93 2.32 11.93
N ILE A 149 -5.08 2.94 11.69
CA ILE A 149 -5.37 4.30 12.19
C ILE A 149 -5.41 4.31 13.71
N MET A 150 -6.05 3.33 14.34
CA MET A 150 -6.13 3.20 15.79
C MET A 150 -4.74 3.09 16.42
N PHE A 151 -3.87 2.22 15.87
CA PHE A 151 -2.51 2.11 16.36
C PHE A 151 -1.69 3.38 16.11
N PHE A 152 -1.85 4.01 14.94
CA PHE A 152 -1.15 5.26 14.66
C PHE A 152 -1.53 6.37 15.65
N ILE A 153 -2.83 6.55 15.94
CA ILE A 153 -3.31 7.50 16.95
C ILE A 153 -2.77 7.15 18.34
N PHE A 154 -2.81 5.86 18.72
CA PHE A 154 -2.25 5.39 19.99
C PHE A 154 -0.78 5.80 20.13
N TRP A 155 0.03 5.58 19.09
CA TRP A 155 1.45 5.96 19.07
C TRP A 155 1.68 7.47 19.03
N CYS A 156 0.74 8.26 18.51
CA CYS A 156 0.81 9.73 18.61
C CYS A 156 0.53 10.25 20.03
N VAL A 157 -0.25 9.52 20.85
CA VAL A 157 -0.58 9.93 22.22
C VAL A 157 0.57 9.63 23.19
N LEU A 158 1.28 8.52 23.04
CA LEU A 158 2.39 8.13 23.91
C LEU A 158 3.50 9.19 24.08
N PRO A 159 4.04 9.84 23.04
CA PRO A 159 5.06 10.87 23.23
C PRO A 159 4.53 12.09 23.97
N VAL A 160 3.24 12.43 23.81
CA VAL A 160 2.62 13.52 24.57
C VAL A 160 2.62 13.18 26.06
N ILE A 161 2.27 11.95 26.42
CA ILE A 161 2.32 11.47 27.81
C ILE A 161 3.76 11.51 28.34
N SER A 162 4.74 11.00 27.59
CA SER A 162 6.14 11.00 28.02
C SER A 162 6.70 12.42 28.17
N VAL A 163 6.31 13.35 27.29
CA VAL A 163 6.66 14.77 27.41
C VAL A 163 6.06 15.35 28.70
N ILE A 164 4.78 15.11 28.99
CA ILE A 164 4.14 15.60 30.23
C ILE A 164 4.85 15.06 31.48
N LYS A 165 5.17 13.76 31.52
CA LYS A 165 5.92 13.17 32.64
C LYS A 165 7.30 13.82 32.80
N PHE A 166 8.00 14.03 31.69
CA PHE A 166 9.31 14.68 31.66
C PHE A 166 9.23 16.11 32.22
N PHE A 167 8.24 16.90 31.79
CA PHE A 167 7.97 18.23 32.32
C PHE A 167 7.72 18.21 33.83
N TYR A 168 6.85 17.30 34.29
CA TYR A 168 6.52 17.18 35.71
C TYR A 168 7.75 16.87 36.56
N TYR A 169 8.60 15.95 36.10
CA TYR A 169 9.86 15.63 36.75
C TYR A 169 10.83 16.82 36.79
N LEU A 170 10.97 17.56 35.68
CA LEU A 170 11.82 18.75 35.62
C LEU A 170 11.35 19.86 36.57
N VAL A 171 10.04 20.13 36.62
CA VAL A 171 9.47 21.12 37.54
C VAL A 171 9.72 20.72 39.00
N TYR A 172 9.53 19.43 39.31
CA TYR A 172 9.73 18.89 40.66
C TYR A 172 11.18 19.03 41.15
N ILE A 173 12.17 18.77 40.28
CA ILE A 173 13.60 18.81 40.66
C ILE A 173 14.19 20.23 40.61
N ASN A 174 13.89 21.01 39.57
CA ASN A 174 14.59 22.27 39.28
C ASN A 174 13.80 23.54 39.65
N GLY A 175 12.55 23.41 40.09
CA GLY A 175 11.64 24.54 40.25
C GLY A 175 11.13 25.11 38.91
N VAL A 176 10.16 26.03 39.00
CA VAL A 176 9.34 26.45 37.84
C VAL A 176 10.12 27.26 36.80
N SER A 177 11.01 28.16 37.22
CA SER A 177 11.70 29.10 36.31
C SER A 177 12.79 28.44 35.47
N LEU A 178 13.60 27.56 36.05
CA LEU A 178 14.66 26.82 35.34
C LEU A 178 14.08 25.70 34.46
N SER A 179 12.93 25.14 34.86
CA SER A 179 12.18 24.14 34.08
C SER A 179 11.73 24.68 32.71
N LEU A 180 11.26 25.93 32.63
CA LEU A 180 10.67 26.47 31.40
C LEU A 180 11.71 26.65 30.28
N MET A 181 12.89 27.18 30.61
CA MET A 181 13.99 27.35 29.64
C MET A 181 14.58 26.01 29.20
N ASN A 182 14.81 25.10 30.15
CA ASN A 182 15.30 23.76 29.83
C ASN A 182 14.31 22.97 28.98
N THR A 183 13.00 23.18 29.18
CA THR A 183 12.04 22.43 28.38
C THR A 183 11.85 22.97 26.99
N LEU A 184 11.89 24.30 26.79
CA LEU A 184 11.93 24.85 25.42
C LEU A 184 13.16 24.32 24.65
N PHE A 185 14.31 24.26 25.31
CA PHE A 185 15.54 23.74 24.72
C PHE A 185 15.45 22.24 24.32
N LEU A 186 14.64 21.45 25.02
CA LEU A 186 14.46 20.01 24.74
C LEU A 186 13.25 19.69 23.83
N CYS A 187 12.19 20.48 23.90
CA CYS A 187 11.02 20.32 23.04
C CYS A 187 11.35 20.62 21.57
N ILE A 188 12.16 21.64 21.29
CA ILE A 188 12.54 22.00 19.93
C ILE A 188 13.24 20.84 19.20
N PRO A 189 14.35 20.25 19.71
CA PRO A 189 15.02 19.13 19.06
C PRO A 189 14.15 17.86 18.99
N PHE A 190 13.27 17.64 19.97
CA PHE A 190 12.31 16.54 19.91
C PHE A 190 11.30 16.72 18.77
N LEU A 191 10.70 17.90 18.65
CA LEU A 191 9.77 18.22 17.57
C LEU A 191 10.46 18.19 16.20
N THR A 192 11.71 18.66 16.10
CA THR A 192 12.47 18.55 14.84
C THR A 192 12.80 17.09 14.51
N MET A 193 13.12 16.24 15.49
CA MET A 193 13.31 14.80 15.23
C MET A 193 12.01 14.13 14.77
N VAL A 194 10.88 14.41 15.41
CA VAL A 194 9.56 13.92 14.96
C VAL A 194 9.28 14.38 13.53
N PHE A 195 9.48 15.67 13.25
CA PHE A 195 9.24 16.24 11.92
C PHE A 195 10.16 15.63 10.86
N LEU A 196 11.46 15.52 11.13
CA LEU A 196 12.43 14.90 10.24
C LEU A 196 12.09 13.44 9.99
N SER A 197 11.65 12.72 11.02
CA SER A 197 11.27 11.33 10.89
C SER A 197 10.04 11.14 10.01
N ILE A 198 9.03 12.00 10.17
CA ILE A 198 7.85 12.05 9.29
C ILE A 198 8.27 12.45 7.87
N ALA A 199 9.11 13.47 7.72
CA ALA A 199 9.57 13.97 6.43
C ALA A 199 10.39 12.92 5.65
N ILE A 200 11.30 12.21 6.32
CA ILE A 200 12.07 11.11 5.71
C ILE A 200 11.14 9.98 5.28
N ASN A 201 10.16 9.61 6.12
CA ASN A 201 9.17 8.61 5.73
C ASN A 201 8.36 9.05 4.49
N ILE A 202 7.92 10.31 4.45
CA ILE A 202 7.22 10.87 3.28
C ILE A 202 8.11 10.87 2.04
N PHE A 203 9.37 11.28 2.19
CA PHE A 203 10.36 11.34 1.11
C PHE A 203 10.64 9.97 0.53
N LEU A 204 10.98 8.97 1.36
CA LEU A 204 11.19 7.59 0.93
C LEU A 204 9.95 7.03 0.20
N CYS A 205 8.75 7.36 0.67
CA CYS A 205 7.52 6.97 0.00
C CYS A 205 7.30 7.69 -1.35
N MET A 206 7.66 8.97 -1.46
CA MET A 206 7.55 9.71 -2.73
C MET A 206 8.44 9.09 -3.81
N PHE A 207 9.64 8.64 -3.46
CA PHE A 207 10.50 7.93 -4.40
C PHE A 207 9.87 6.61 -4.86
N SER A 208 9.32 5.82 -3.92
CA SER A 208 8.59 4.59 -4.27
C SER A 208 7.40 4.83 -5.21
N SER A 209 6.65 5.91 -5.02
CA SER A 209 5.49 6.23 -5.88
C SER A 209 5.88 6.72 -7.27
N LYS A 210 7.04 7.38 -7.40
CA LYS A 210 7.50 7.90 -8.69
C LYS A 210 7.89 6.77 -9.63
N ASP A 211 8.50 5.71 -9.08
CA ASP A 211 8.88 4.53 -9.85
C ASP A 211 7.63 3.82 -10.41
N ASP A 212 6.55 3.71 -9.64
CA ASP A 212 5.29 3.11 -10.09
C ASP A 212 4.63 3.91 -11.23
N ALA A 213 4.62 5.25 -11.14
CA ALA A 213 4.04 6.11 -12.17
C ALA A 213 4.83 6.09 -13.49
N GLU A 214 6.16 5.95 -13.42
CA GLU A 214 6.99 5.82 -14.62
C GLU A 214 6.73 4.49 -15.35
N ILE A 215 6.50 3.41 -14.59
CA ILE A 215 6.15 2.09 -15.14
C ILE A 215 4.80 2.14 -15.87
N ASP A 216 3.78 2.76 -15.25
CA ASP A 216 2.45 2.89 -15.85
C ASP A 216 2.48 3.72 -17.15
N ASN A 217 3.25 4.82 -17.18
CA ASN A 217 3.42 5.63 -18.39
C ASN A 217 4.12 4.84 -19.52
N LYS A 218 5.16 4.06 -19.20
CA LYS A 218 5.82 3.18 -20.18
C LYS A 218 4.87 2.12 -20.72
N ALA A 219 4.02 1.54 -19.88
CA ALA A 219 3.01 0.58 -20.31
C ALA A 219 1.97 1.22 -21.25
N LEU A 220 1.55 2.46 -20.96
CA LEU A 220 0.63 3.23 -21.80
C LEU A 220 1.25 3.54 -23.18
N ASP A 221 2.51 3.96 -23.22
CA ASP A 221 3.23 4.26 -24.46
C ASP A 221 3.34 3.01 -25.35
N ILE A 222 3.67 1.85 -24.76
CA ILE A 222 3.72 0.56 -25.49
C ILE A 222 2.33 0.21 -26.06
N ALA A 223 1.26 0.41 -25.30
CA ALA A 223 -0.09 0.15 -25.77
C ALA A 223 -0.50 1.08 -26.93
N GLN A 224 -0.11 2.37 -26.87
CA GLN A 224 -0.34 3.32 -27.96
C GLN A 224 0.46 2.97 -29.22
N GLN A 225 1.73 2.55 -29.07
CA GLN A 225 2.53 2.10 -30.20
C GLN A 225 1.91 0.90 -30.92
N TYR A 226 1.42 -0.09 -30.17
CA TYR A 226 0.73 -1.25 -30.75
C TYR A 226 -0.54 -0.85 -31.52
N LYS A 227 -1.33 0.10 -30.98
CA LYS A 227 -2.55 0.59 -31.63
C LYS A 227 -2.27 1.33 -32.93
N THR A 228 -1.13 2.02 -33.02
CA THR A 228 -0.73 2.80 -34.21
C THR A 228 -0.14 1.92 -35.30
N THR A 229 0.39 0.74 -34.95
CA THR A 229 1.02 -0.19 -35.91
C THR A 229 0.01 -1.10 -36.61
N ASN A 230 -1.19 -1.25 -36.03
CA ASN A 230 -2.27 -2.09 -36.58
C ASN A 230 -3.36 -1.30 -37.35
N ASN A 231 -3.17 0.00 -37.55
CA ASN A 231 -4.02 0.85 -38.41
C ASN A 231 -3.27 1.24 -39.68
#